data_AF-A0A3D4AD44-F1
#
_entry.id   AF-A0A3D4AD44-F1
#
_cell.length_a   1.000
_cell.length_b   1.000
_cell.length_c   1.000
_cell.angle_alpha   90.00
_cell.angle_beta   90.00
_cell.angle_gamma   90.00
#
_symmetry.space_group_name_H-M   'P 1'
#
loop_
_entity.id
_entity.type
_entity.pdbx_description
1 polymer ?
#
loop_
_entity_poly.entity_id
_entity_poly.type
_entity_poly.pdbx_seq_one_letter_code
_entity_poly.pdbx_strand_id
1 'polypeptide(L)'
;MKKVTSLDGKWNFYWNKTFKDYQQNKDSLHAEFINVPGEWGWLNYPEFGYGLYTMKVIGIDPSKKLGLKISPICNAFNLYINGKLLTTGGLFGTTQQNSLADYNPTMISFLPDTDTLEIAFEVSNFYYR
;
A
#
# COMPACT_ATOMS: atom_id res chain seq x y z
N MET A 1 -2.64 27.69 0.15
CA MET A 1 -3.34 26.65 -0.63
C MET A 1 -2.69 25.30 -0.31
N LYS A 2 -3.46 24.25 -0.03
CA LYS A 2 -2.90 22.88 0.12
C LYS A 2 -2.55 22.37 -1.28
N LYS A 3 -1.27 22.12 -1.55
CA LYS A 3 -0.84 21.48 -2.80
C LYS A 3 -1.18 19.99 -2.68
N VAL A 4 -2.05 19.50 -3.56
CA VAL A 4 -2.39 18.07 -3.65
C VAL A 4 -1.71 17.52 -4.88
N THR A 5 -0.93 16.45 -4.70
CA THR A 5 -0.31 15.70 -5.79
C THR A 5 -0.92 14.31 -5.77
N SER A 6 -1.40 13.83 -6.92
CA SER A 6 -1.89 12.46 -7.02
C SER A 6 -0.72 11.47 -6.99
N LEU A 7 -0.96 10.31 -6.36
CA LEU A 7 -0.07 9.14 -6.41
C LEU A 7 -0.61 8.06 -7.36
N ASP A 8 -1.59 8.41 -8.20
CA ASP A 8 -2.09 7.54 -9.25
C ASP A 8 -1.00 7.30 -10.32
N GLY A 9 -1.06 6.15 -10.97
CA GLY A 9 -0.11 5.73 -11.99
C GLY A 9 0.58 4.43 -11.65
N LYS A 10 1.85 4.28 -12.05
CA LYS A 10 2.57 3.00 -11.95
C LYS A 10 3.14 2.78 -10.55
N TRP A 11 2.77 1.66 -9.96
CA TRP A 11 3.33 1.12 -8.71
C TRP A 11 4.04 -0.20 -9.00
N ASN A 12 5.03 -0.53 -8.18
CA ASN A 12 5.55 -1.90 -8.14
C ASN A 12 4.52 -2.76 -7.41
N PHE A 13 4.28 -3.96 -7.92
CA PHE A 13 3.38 -4.94 -7.36
C PHE A 13 4.08 -6.27 -7.16
N TYR A 14 3.86 -6.86 -5.99
CA TYR A 14 4.41 -8.15 -5.60
C TYR A 14 3.28 -9.06 -5.15
N TRP A 15 2.92 -10.02 -6.00
CA TRP A 15 1.89 -11.00 -5.69
C TRP A 15 2.33 -11.99 -4.60
N ASN A 16 1.44 -12.30 -3.66
CA ASN A 16 1.72 -13.20 -2.53
C ASN A 16 3.00 -12.84 -1.75
N LYS A 17 3.29 -11.54 -1.65
CA LYS A 17 4.36 -11.00 -0.81
C LYS A 17 3.81 -10.02 0.21
N THR A 18 4.45 -10.04 1.36
CA THR A 18 4.24 -9.13 2.47
C THR A 18 5.34 -8.07 2.49
N PHE A 19 5.09 -6.97 3.19
CA PHE A 19 6.08 -5.99 3.58
C PHE A 19 7.25 -6.63 4.34
N LYS A 20 6.98 -7.67 5.14
CA LYS A 20 8.05 -8.45 5.79
C LYS A 20 8.95 -9.15 4.77
N ASP A 21 8.38 -9.84 3.79
CA ASP A 21 9.17 -10.51 2.73
C ASP A 21 10.02 -9.48 1.97
N TYR A 22 9.44 -8.33 1.69
CA TYR A 22 10.09 -7.21 1.03
C TYR A 22 11.22 -6.60 1.86
N GLN A 23 11.06 -6.44 3.16
CA GLN A 23 12.15 -5.98 4.05
C GLN A 23 13.29 -7.00 4.14
N GLN A 24 12.99 -8.28 4.06
CA GLN A 24 14.00 -9.35 4.20
C GLN A 24 14.82 -9.54 2.92
N ASN A 25 14.19 -9.52 1.75
CA ASN A 25 14.84 -9.92 0.49
C ASN A 25 14.41 -9.09 -0.72
N LYS A 26 14.32 -7.76 -0.58
CA LYS A 26 13.86 -6.81 -1.63
C LYS A 26 14.46 -7.10 -3.02
N ASP A 27 15.76 -7.30 -3.11
CA ASP A 27 16.49 -7.44 -4.38
C ASP A 27 16.20 -8.77 -5.09
N SER A 28 15.70 -9.77 -4.36
CA SER A 28 15.33 -11.07 -4.92
C SER A 28 13.86 -11.17 -5.30
N LEU A 29 13.04 -10.17 -4.94
CA LEU A 29 11.63 -10.17 -5.28
C LEU A 29 11.41 -9.66 -6.70
N HIS A 30 10.64 -10.40 -7.48
CA HIS A 30 10.17 -9.94 -8.77
C HIS A 30 8.98 -8.99 -8.59
N ALA A 31 9.12 -7.78 -9.11
CA ALA A 31 8.06 -6.78 -9.15
C ALA A 31 7.47 -6.70 -10.55
N GLU A 32 6.15 -6.61 -10.64
CA GLU A 32 5.46 -6.17 -11.85
C GLU A 32 4.97 -4.74 -11.70
N PHE A 33 4.71 -4.07 -12.83
CA PHE A 33 4.08 -2.75 -12.78
C PHE A 33 2.56 -2.86 -12.87
N ILE A 34 1.87 -2.20 -11.95
CA ILE A 34 0.41 -2.06 -11.97
C ILE A 34 0.02 -0.58 -11.95
N ASN A 35 -1.07 -0.24 -12.64
CA ASN A 35 -1.67 1.09 -12.54
C ASN A 35 -2.59 1.15 -11.32
N VAL A 36 -2.40 2.15 -10.47
CA VAL A 36 -3.24 2.47 -9.31
C VAL A 36 -3.98 3.78 -9.58
N PRO A 37 -5.29 3.89 -9.26
CA PRO A 37 -6.15 2.80 -8.81
C PRO A 37 -6.35 1.76 -9.90
N GLY A 38 -6.48 0.49 -9.48
CA GLY A 38 -6.65 -0.65 -10.37
C GLY A 38 -6.66 -1.96 -9.60
N GLU A 39 -7.12 -3.02 -10.25
CA GLU A 39 -7.23 -4.36 -9.66
C GLU A 39 -6.08 -5.24 -10.15
N TRP A 40 -5.48 -6.03 -9.26
CA TRP A 40 -4.43 -6.97 -9.65
C TRP A 40 -4.91 -8.08 -10.61
N GLY A 41 -6.23 -8.25 -10.72
CA GLY A 41 -6.83 -9.13 -11.74
C GLY A 41 -6.44 -8.74 -13.16
N TRP A 42 -6.09 -7.48 -13.42
CA TRP A 42 -5.57 -7.04 -14.73
C TRP A 42 -4.20 -7.62 -15.08
N LEU A 43 -3.46 -8.11 -14.09
CA LEU A 43 -2.22 -8.86 -14.27
C LEU A 43 -2.45 -10.38 -14.34
N ASN A 44 -3.71 -10.83 -14.47
CA ASN A 44 -4.13 -12.24 -14.46
C ASN A 44 -3.87 -12.97 -13.14
N TYR A 45 -3.76 -12.24 -12.02
CA TYR A 45 -3.76 -12.86 -10.69
C TYR A 45 -5.18 -13.22 -10.24
N PRO A 46 -5.34 -14.25 -9.39
CA PRO A 46 -6.61 -14.58 -8.78
C PRO A 46 -7.24 -13.37 -8.06
N GLU A 47 -8.56 -13.27 -8.10
CA GLU A 47 -9.30 -12.23 -7.38
C GLU A 47 -9.02 -12.26 -5.87
N PHE A 48 -8.90 -13.46 -5.31
CA PHE A 48 -8.58 -13.69 -3.91
C PHE A 48 -7.10 -13.91 -3.68
N GLY A 49 -6.59 -13.25 -2.65
CA GLY A 49 -5.20 -13.33 -2.25
C GLY A 49 -4.76 -12.06 -1.57
N TYR A 50 -3.45 -11.84 -1.59
CA TYR A 50 -2.84 -10.66 -1.03
C TYR A 50 -1.65 -10.24 -1.88
N GLY A 51 -1.29 -8.97 -1.78
CA GLY A 51 -0.15 -8.43 -2.48
C GLY A 51 0.39 -7.18 -1.80
N LEU A 52 1.62 -6.87 -2.15
CA LEU A 52 2.31 -5.67 -1.71
C LEU A 52 2.45 -4.71 -2.89
N TYR A 53 2.03 -3.47 -2.70
CA TYR A 53 2.27 -2.38 -3.62
C TYR A 53 3.36 -1.47 -3.04
N THR A 54 4.33 -1.04 -3.86
CA THR A 54 5.32 -0.05 -3.42
C THR A 54 5.51 1.10 -4.40
N MET A 55 5.80 2.28 -3.85
CA MET A 55 6.10 3.50 -4.59
C MET A 55 7.16 4.31 -3.86
N LYS A 56 8.05 4.94 -4.62
CA LYS A 56 9.03 5.90 -4.10
C LYS A 56 8.64 7.31 -4.55
N VAL A 57 8.48 8.22 -3.60
CA VAL A 57 8.22 9.65 -3.85
C VAL A 57 9.44 10.44 -3.42
N ILE A 58 9.99 11.28 -4.29
CA ILE A 58 11.20 12.06 -4.05
C ILE A 58 10.91 13.57 -4.02
N GLY A 59 11.83 14.35 -3.44
CA GLY A 59 11.70 15.81 -3.39
C GLY A 59 10.69 16.29 -2.36
N ILE A 60 10.54 15.53 -1.28
CA ILE A 60 9.71 15.87 -0.13
C ILE A 60 10.48 16.83 0.79
N ASP A 61 9.77 17.78 1.39
CA ASP A 61 10.33 18.67 2.41
C ASP A 61 10.14 18.01 3.80
N PRO A 62 11.22 17.53 4.46
CA PRO A 62 11.14 16.86 5.75
C PRO A 62 10.60 17.77 6.87
N SER A 63 10.65 19.10 6.71
CA SER A 63 10.16 20.05 7.71
C SER A 63 8.64 20.26 7.68
N LYS A 64 7.96 19.74 6.64
CA LYS A 64 6.52 19.98 6.43
C LYS A 64 5.69 18.74 6.72
N LYS A 65 4.66 18.92 7.55
CA LYS A 65 3.67 17.88 7.79
C LYS A 65 2.93 17.54 6.49
N LEU A 66 2.91 16.26 6.15
CA LEU A 66 2.18 15.75 4.99
C LEU A 66 0.85 15.14 5.41
N GLY A 67 -0.10 15.15 4.48
CA GLY A 67 -1.33 14.38 4.55
C GLY A 67 -1.36 13.38 3.42
N LEU A 68 -1.71 12.13 3.72
CA LEU A 68 -1.99 11.11 2.71
C LEU A 68 -3.45 10.72 2.83
N LYS A 69 -4.17 10.85 1.71
CA LYS A 69 -5.55 10.43 1.58
C LYS A 69 -5.57 9.10 0.84
N ILE A 70 -6.14 8.08 1.47
CA ILE A 70 -6.39 6.77 0.88
C ILE A 70 -7.83 6.78 0.38
N SER A 71 -8.04 6.48 -0.90
CA SER A 71 -9.40 6.25 -1.42
C SER A 71 -10.03 5.06 -0.69
N PRO A 72 -11.36 5.03 -0.49
CA PRO A 72 -11.99 3.92 0.22
C PRO A 72 -11.68 2.58 -0.43
N ILE A 73 -11.24 1.61 0.37
CA ILE A 73 -10.95 0.24 -0.05
C ILE A 73 -11.87 -0.66 0.78
N CYS A 74 -12.43 -1.71 0.16
CA CYS A 74 -13.26 -2.70 0.85
C CYS A 74 -12.52 -3.96 1.27
N ASN A 75 -11.20 -3.84 1.39
CA ASN A 75 -10.28 -4.92 1.67
C ASN A 75 -9.52 -4.59 2.95
N ALA A 76 -8.84 -5.58 3.52
CA ALA A 76 -7.94 -5.32 4.63
C ALA A 76 -6.59 -4.83 4.13
N PHE A 77 -5.95 -3.92 4.86
CA PHE A 77 -4.65 -3.39 4.48
C PHE A 77 -3.78 -2.96 5.65
N ASN A 78 -2.47 -2.92 5.39
CA ASN A 78 -1.48 -2.20 6.19
C ASN A 78 -0.77 -1.18 5.29
N LEU A 79 -0.65 0.06 5.75
CA LEU A 79 0.13 1.09 5.08
C LEU A 79 1.38 1.44 5.87
N TYR A 80 2.52 1.36 5.20
CA TYR A 80 3.83 1.72 5.73
C TYR A 80 4.41 2.93 4.99
N ILE A 81 5.08 3.79 5.74
CA ILE A 81 5.89 4.89 5.19
C ILE A 81 7.27 4.78 5.81
N ASN A 82 8.31 4.71 4.97
CA ASN A 82 9.71 4.55 5.40
C ASN A 82 9.87 3.38 6.40
N GLY A 83 9.14 2.30 6.14
CA GLY A 83 9.13 1.08 6.94
C GLY A 83 8.41 1.12 8.28
N LYS A 84 7.80 2.25 8.65
CA LYS A 84 6.95 2.36 9.85
C LYS A 84 5.50 2.09 9.46
N LEU A 85 4.77 1.32 10.27
CA LEU A 85 3.32 1.13 10.09
C LEU A 85 2.60 2.43 10.50
N LEU A 86 1.86 3.03 9.57
CA LEU A 86 1.18 4.32 9.78
C LEU A 86 -0.30 4.15 10.05
N THR A 87 -0.96 3.20 9.36
CA THR A 87 -2.38 2.94 9.52
C THR A 87 -2.74 1.58 8.94
N THR A 88 -3.87 1.04 9.39
CA THR A 88 -4.46 -0.20 8.92
C THR A 88 -5.92 0.05 8.54
N GLY A 89 -6.46 -0.80 7.68
CA GLY A 89 -7.89 -0.93 7.44
C GLY A 89 -8.27 -2.38 7.66
N GLY A 90 -9.18 -2.65 8.59
CA GLY A 90 -9.51 -4.02 8.98
C GLY A 90 -8.30 -4.77 9.57
N LEU A 91 -8.30 -6.09 9.37
CA LEU A 91 -7.21 -6.99 9.78
C LEU A 91 -6.58 -7.61 8.53
N PHE A 92 -5.37 -7.20 8.18
CA PHE A 92 -4.62 -7.82 7.10
C PHE A 92 -4.30 -9.28 7.45
N GLY A 93 -4.46 -10.16 6.47
CA GLY A 93 -4.16 -11.57 6.58
C GLY A 93 -3.64 -12.15 5.28
N THR A 94 -2.95 -13.29 5.34
CA THR A 94 -2.49 -14.04 4.16
C THR A 94 -3.42 -15.19 3.79
N THR A 95 -4.48 -15.40 4.58
CA THR A 95 -5.55 -16.37 4.32
C THR A 95 -6.91 -15.75 4.68
N GLN A 96 -7.99 -16.41 4.28
CA GLN A 96 -9.33 -15.97 4.64
C GLN A 96 -9.59 -16.00 6.16
N GLN A 97 -9.01 -16.96 6.89
CA GLN A 97 -9.25 -17.13 8.32
C GLN A 97 -8.56 -16.07 9.20
N ASN A 98 -7.50 -15.44 8.69
CA ASN A 98 -6.72 -14.44 9.42
C ASN A 98 -6.86 -13.02 8.85
N SER A 99 -7.82 -12.80 7.94
CA SER A 99 -8.12 -11.49 7.38
C SER A 99 -9.53 -11.06 7.76
N LEU A 100 -9.76 -9.76 7.96
CA LEU A 100 -11.10 -9.17 8.11
C LEU A 100 -11.13 -7.85 7.34
N ALA A 101 -11.97 -7.77 6.31
CA ALA A 101 -12.16 -6.55 5.54
C ALA A 101 -12.84 -5.46 6.37
N ASP A 102 -12.51 -4.20 6.08
CA ASP A 102 -13.17 -3.04 6.67
C ASP A 102 -13.25 -1.92 5.63
N TYR A 103 -14.24 -1.05 5.75
CA TYR A 103 -14.45 0.08 4.86
C TYR A 103 -14.19 1.38 5.61
N ASN A 104 -12.96 1.90 5.52
CA ASN A 104 -12.60 3.16 6.15
C ASN A 104 -11.93 4.11 5.15
N PRO A 105 -12.58 5.24 4.82
CA PRO A 105 -11.90 6.37 4.19
C PRO A 105 -10.84 6.89 5.16
N THR A 106 -9.57 6.64 4.84
CA THR A 106 -8.47 6.96 5.74
C THR A 106 -7.71 8.18 5.26
N MET A 107 -7.65 9.22 6.09
CA MET A 107 -6.72 10.33 5.93
C MET A 107 -5.74 10.31 7.09
N ILE A 108 -4.47 10.10 6.78
CA ILE A 108 -3.39 10.18 7.78
C ILE A 108 -2.59 11.46 7.59
N SER A 109 -1.97 11.88 8.68
CA SER A 109 -0.99 12.97 8.64
C SER A 109 0.27 12.54 9.37
N PHE A 110 1.43 12.82 8.80
CA PHE A 110 2.72 12.42 9.36
C PHE A 110 3.78 13.47 9.02
N LEU A 111 4.86 13.48 9.80
CA LEU A 111 6.06 14.25 9.48
C LEU A 111 7.06 13.31 8.82
N PRO A 112 7.47 13.56 7.57
CA PRO A 112 8.49 12.76 6.91
C PRO A 112 9.86 12.91 7.57
N ASP A 113 10.59 11.80 7.71
CA ASP A 113 11.93 11.80 8.31
C ASP A 113 13.04 12.18 7.30
N THR A 114 12.74 12.12 5.99
CA THR A 114 13.68 12.32 4.89
C THR A 114 12.99 13.02 3.70
N ASP A 115 13.76 13.35 2.67
CA ASP A 115 13.27 13.93 1.42
C ASP A 115 12.61 12.92 0.46
N THR A 116 12.54 11.66 0.90
CA THR A 116 12.15 10.52 0.09
C THR A 116 11.21 9.63 0.88
N LEU A 117 10.04 9.35 0.33
CA LEU A 117 9.08 8.42 0.91
C LEU A 117 9.14 7.10 0.18
N GLU A 118 9.40 6.04 0.92
CA GLU A 118 9.11 4.68 0.50
C GLU A 118 7.74 4.30 1.08
N ILE A 119 6.76 4.25 0.19
CA ILE A 119 5.38 3.86 0.51
C ILE A 119 5.26 2.38 0.21
N ALA A 120 4.80 1.61 1.20
CA ALA A 120 4.51 0.19 1.04
C ALA A 120 3.09 -0.08 1.52
N PHE A 121 2.28 -0.73 0.69
CA PHE A 121 0.87 -0.91 0.92
C PHE A 121 0.51 -2.39 0.73
N GLU A 122 0.33 -3.09 1.85
CA GLU A 122 -0.11 -4.48 1.84
C GLU A 122 -1.62 -4.52 1.80
N VAL A 123 -2.19 -5.29 0.88
CA VAL A 123 -3.63 -5.44 0.74
C VAL A 123 -3.97 -6.92 0.66
N SER A 124 -5.01 -7.34 1.37
CA SER A 124 -5.58 -8.69 1.30
C SER A 124 -7.06 -8.64 0.94
N ASN A 125 -7.44 -9.42 -0.07
CA ASN A 125 -8.82 -9.61 -0.51
C ASN A 125 -9.18 -11.09 -0.39
N PHE A 126 -10.02 -11.45 0.59
CA PHE A 126 -10.48 -12.82 0.82
C PHE A 126 -12.00 -12.92 0.98
N TYR A 127 -12.71 -11.82 0.73
CA TYR A 127 -14.15 -11.75 0.90
C TYR A 127 -14.76 -11.17 -0.37
N TYR A 128 -15.70 -11.89 -0.97
CA TYR A 128 -16.61 -11.29 -1.95
C TYR A 128 -17.42 -10.19 -1.23
N ARG A 129 -17.66 -9.07 -1.92
CA ARG A 129 -18.79 -8.20 -1.57
C ARG A 129 -20.10 -8.90 -1.94
#